data_AF-A0AAJ1JFR3-F1
#
_entry.id   AF-A0AAJ1JFR3-F1
#
_cell.length_a   1.000
_cell.length_b   1.000
_cell.length_c   1.000
_cell.angle_alpha   90.00
_cell.angle_beta   90.00
_cell.angle_gamma   90.00
#
_symmetry.space_group_name_H-M   'P 1'
#
loop_
_entity.id
_entity.type
_entity.pdbx_description
1 polymer ?
#
loop_
_entity_poly.entity_id
_entity_poly.type
_entity_poly.pdbx_seq_one_letter_code
_entity_poly.pdbx_strand_id
1 'polypeptide(L)'
;DKKAKGPHLRDNIKIRSAKSKKYKGGVMITVGPAKAHRMKALAQEMGTIKQVPKPFIRPALDYNQSAVLKVLVAEIRAALSVYSQ
;
A
#
# COMPACT_ATOMS: atom_id res chain seq x y z
N ASP A 1 -9.60 7.32 15.40
CA ASP A 1 -10.03 7.32 16.81
C ASP A 1 -9.68 5.96 17.38
N LYS A 2 -8.90 5.90 18.45
CA LYS A 2 -8.42 4.64 19.05
C LYS A 2 -9.57 3.86 19.74
N LYS A 3 -10.75 4.48 19.91
CA LYS A 3 -11.90 3.89 20.61
C LYS A 3 -12.96 3.24 19.70
N ALA A 4 -12.80 3.31 18.38
CA ALA A 4 -13.78 2.73 17.46
C ALA A 4 -13.62 1.20 17.42
N LYS A 5 -14.71 0.44 17.68
CA LYS A 5 -14.73 -1.05 17.67
C LYS A 5 -14.51 -1.69 16.29
N GLY A 6 -14.52 -0.91 15.21
CA GLY A 6 -14.29 -1.40 13.85
C GLY A 6 -12.80 -1.40 13.48
N PRO A 7 -12.40 -2.17 12.45
CA PRO A 7 -11.00 -2.23 12.04
C PRO A 7 -10.48 -0.84 11.69
N HIS A 8 -9.31 -0.47 12.21
CA HIS A 8 -8.74 0.86 11.96
C HIS A 8 -8.08 0.89 10.58
N LEU A 9 -8.03 2.07 9.95
CA LEU A 9 -7.37 2.25 8.65
C LEU A 9 -5.90 1.80 8.66
N ARG A 10 -5.23 1.92 9.81
CA ARG A 10 -3.82 1.55 10.02
C ARG A 10 -3.63 0.04 9.94
N ASP A 11 -4.53 -0.70 10.58
CA ASP A 11 -4.47 -2.17 10.69
C ASP A 11 -4.91 -2.85 9.39
N ASN A 12 -5.48 -2.09 8.45
CA ASN A 12 -6.00 -2.58 7.18
C ASN A 12 -5.16 -2.16 5.96
N ILE A 13 -3.91 -1.72 6.18
CA ILE A 13 -2.95 -1.52 5.09
C ILE A 13 -2.44 -2.89 4.65
N LYS A 14 -2.69 -3.26 3.40
CA LYS A 14 -2.29 -4.56 2.84
C LYS A 14 -1.37 -4.36 1.64
N ILE A 15 -0.37 -5.23 1.54
CA ILE A 15 0.45 -5.39 0.34
C ILE A 15 -0.29 -6.35 -0.58
N ARG A 16 -0.47 -5.96 -1.83
CA ARG A 16 -1.06 -6.82 -2.87
C ARG A 16 -0.14 -6.85 -4.07
N SER A 17 0.20 -8.05 -4.52
CA SER A 17 0.90 -8.28 -5.78
C SER A 17 -0.09 -8.77 -6.82
N ALA A 18 0.03 -8.26 -8.04
CA ALA A 18 -0.72 -8.74 -9.19
C ALA A 18 0.21 -8.83 -10.39
N LYS A 19 -0.01 -9.81 -11.28
CA LYS A 19 0.69 -9.83 -12.56
C LYS A 19 0.34 -8.55 -13.33
N SER A 20 1.37 -7.82 -13.76
CA SER A 20 1.18 -6.60 -14.52
C SER A 20 0.60 -6.95 -15.89
N LYS A 21 -0.53 -6.35 -16.24
CA LYS A 21 -1.11 -6.48 -17.60
C LYS A 21 -0.34 -5.64 -18.62
N LYS A 22 0.31 -4.56 -18.18
CA LYS A 22 1.00 -3.59 -19.04
C LYS A 22 2.44 -4.03 -19.38
N TYR A 23 3.11 -4.69 -18.44
CA TYR A 23 4.51 -5.07 -18.58
C TYR A 23 4.61 -6.60 -18.56
N LYS A 24 4.95 -7.22 -19.70
CA LYS A 24 5.16 -8.67 -19.78
C LYS A 24 6.26 -9.10 -18.80
N GLY A 25 5.95 -10.05 -17.93
CA GLY A 25 6.87 -10.50 -16.86
C GLY A 25 6.95 -9.57 -15.64
N GLY A 26 6.26 -8.41 -15.65
CA GLY A 26 6.25 -7.48 -14.53
C GLY A 26 5.26 -7.87 -13.44
N VAL A 27 5.60 -7.57 -12.18
CA VAL A 27 4.69 -7.66 -11.03
C VAL A 27 4.34 -6.26 -10.56
N MET A 28 3.05 -5.97 -10.44
CA MET A 28 2.56 -4.72 -9.86
C MET A 28 2.33 -4.93 -8.37
N ILE A 29 3.06 -4.19 -7.54
CA ILE A 29 2.90 -4.20 -6.09
C ILE A 29 2.12 -2.95 -5.70
N THR A 30 0.95 -3.16 -5.11
CA THR A 30 0.10 -2.09 -4.58
C THR A 30 0.12 -2.15 -3.06
N VAL A 31 0.53 -1.07 -2.43
CA VAL A 31 0.51 -0.89 -0.97
C VAL A 31 -0.59 0.11 -0.64
N GLY A 32 -1.55 -0.30 0.20
CA GLY A 32 -2.62 0.61 0.59
C GLY A 32 -3.76 -0.05 1.36
N PRO A 33 -4.78 0.74 1.72
CA PRO A 33 -5.89 0.25 2.52
C PRO A 33 -6.75 -0.78 1.77
N ALA A 34 -7.25 -1.75 2.52
CA ALA A 34 -8.19 -2.75 2.04
C ALA A 34 -9.50 -2.12 1.55
N LYS A 35 -10.29 -2.87 0.76
CA LYS A 35 -11.56 -2.41 0.15
C LYS A 35 -12.49 -1.74 1.16
N ALA A 36 -12.56 -2.26 2.38
CA ALA A 36 -13.38 -1.75 3.48
C ALA A 36 -13.08 -0.29 3.86
N HIS A 37 -11.84 0.17 3.72
CA HIS A 37 -11.44 1.53 4.08
C HIS A 37 -10.99 2.38 2.90
N ARG A 38 -11.08 1.86 1.66
CA ARG A 38 -10.67 2.57 0.44
C ARG A 38 -11.33 3.95 0.34
N MET A 39 -12.65 4.02 0.59
CA MET A 39 -13.39 5.26 0.45
C MET A 39 -12.98 6.33 1.47
N LYS A 40 -12.71 5.90 2.71
CA LYS A 40 -12.24 6.80 3.78
C LYS A 40 -10.84 7.32 3.49
N ALA A 41 -9.94 6.45 3.05
CA ALA A 41 -8.60 6.85 2.65
C ALA A 41 -8.61 7.84 1.48
N LEU A 42 -9.44 7.59 0.47
CA LEU A 42 -9.56 8.46 -0.70
C LEU A 42 -10.11 9.85 -0.34
N ALA A 43 -11.16 9.90 0.50
CA ALA A 43 -11.69 11.16 1.02
C ALA A 43 -10.67 11.94 1.85
N GLN A 44 -9.80 11.24 2.57
CA GLN A 44 -8.75 11.87 3.36
C GLN A 44 -7.57 12.34 2.49
N GLU A 45 -7.20 11.62 1.44
CA GLU A 45 -6.16 12.03 0.50
C GLU A 45 -6.59 13.22 -0.38
N MET A 46 -7.79 13.14 -0.96
CA MET A 46 -8.26 14.08 -2.00
C MET A 46 -9.20 15.15 -1.46
N GLY A 47 -9.74 14.95 -0.25
CA GLY A 47 -10.76 15.82 0.31
C GLY A 47 -12.16 15.51 -0.22
N THR A 48 -13.14 16.16 0.37
CA THR A 48 -14.54 16.18 -0.06
C THR A 48 -15.11 17.58 0.14
N ILE A 49 -16.33 17.84 -0.34
CA ILE A 49 -17.04 19.12 -0.12
C ILE A 49 -17.03 19.53 1.37
N LYS A 50 -17.06 18.55 2.28
CA LYS A 50 -17.16 18.78 3.74
C LYS A 50 -15.82 18.61 4.48
N GLN A 51 -14.75 18.17 3.81
CA GLN A 51 -13.50 17.80 4.47
C GLN A 51 -12.30 18.21 3.62
N VAL A 52 -11.40 19.00 4.21
CA VAL A 52 -10.13 19.38 3.58
C VAL A 52 -9.21 18.16 3.44
N PRO A 53 -8.55 17.98 2.28
CA PRO A 53 -7.57 16.90 2.10
C PRO A 53 -6.44 16.99 3.12
N LYS A 54 -6.07 15.83 3.67
CA LYS A 54 -4.87 15.61 4.48
C LYS A 54 -4.10 14.41 3.93
N PRO A 55 -3.30 14.61 2.86
CA PRO A 55 -2.51 13.56 2.24
C PRO A 55 -1.57 12.90 3.25
N PHE A 56 -1.55 11.59 3.28
CA PHE A 56 -0.74 10.79 4.18
C PHE A 56 0.00 9.66 3.46
N ILE A 57 -0.46 9.21 2.29
CA ILE A 57 0.16 8.14 1.51
C ILE A 57 1.52 8.56 0.96
N ARG A 58 1.59 9.69 0.23
CA ARG A 58 2.85 10.17 -0.37
C ARG A 58 3.90 10.50 0.69
N PRO A 59 3.58 11.30 1.74
CA PRO A 59 4.54 11.58 2.80
C PRO A 59 5.00 10.30 3.50
N ALA A 60 4.09 9.35 3.80
CA ALA A 60 4.48 8.10 4.44
C ALA A 60 5.40 7.24 3.56
N LEU A 61 5.20 7.24 2.24
CA LEU A 61 6.08 6.54 1.31
C LEU A 61 7.46 7.18 1.29
N ASP A 62 7.52 8.51 1.18
CA ASP A 62 8.78 9.26 1.11
C ASP A 62 9.59 9.11 2.41
N TYR A 63 8.95 9.19 3.58
CA TYR A 63 9.62 8.96 4.88
C TYR A 63 10.15 7.54 5.06
N ASN A 64 9.50 6.53 4.46
CA ASN A 64 9.84 5.12 4.66
C ASN A 64 10.49 4.49 3.42
N GLN A 65 11.00 5.29 2.49
CA GLN A 65 11.52 4.82 1.20
C GLN A 65 12.56 3.70 1.35
N SER A 66 13.49 3.85 2.29
CA SER A 66 14.55 2.85 2.53
C SER A 66 13.99 1.51 3.03
N ALA A 67 12.98 1.52 3.89
CA ALA A 67 12.32 0.32 4.38
C ALA A 67 11.54 -0.39 3.26
N VAL A 68 10.84 0.39 2.42
CA VAL A 68 10.11 -0.15 1.26
C VAL A 68 11.06 -0.82 0.27
N LEU A 69 12.19 -0.19 -0.04
CA LEU A 69 13.21 -0.78 -0.92
C LEU A 69 13.78 -2.08 -0.33
N LYS A 70 14.06 -2.13 0.97
CA LYS A 70 14.53 -3.35 1.64
C LYS A 70 13.53 -4.50 1.51
N VAL A 71 12.25 -4.25 1.77
CA VAL A 71 11.19 -5.27 1.64
C VAL A 71 11.08 -5.73 0.19
N LEU A 72 11.11 -4.80 -0.77
CA LEU A 72 11.05 -5.13 -2.19
C LEU A 72 12.21 -6.03 -2.64
N VAL A 73 13.43 -5.70 -2.22
CA VAL A 73 14.62 -6.52 -2.53
C VAL A 73 14.50 -7.91 -1.91
N ALA A 74 14.00 -8.03 -0.68
CA ALA A 74 13.81 -9.32 -0.01
C ALA A 74 12.79 -10.20 -0.75
N GLU A 75 11.65 -9.63 -1.15
CA GLU A 75 10.61 -10.33 -1.92
C GLU A 75 11.12 -10.79 -3.29
N ILE A 76 11.87 -9.93 -4.01
CA ILE A 76 12.46 -10.29 -5.30
C ILE A 76 13.47 -11.42 -5.13
N ARG A 77 14.35 -11.35 -4.12
CA ARG A 77 15.32 -12.42 -3.84
C ARG A 77 14.63 -13.75 -3.52
N ALA A 78 13.60 -13.72 -2.68
CA ALA A 78 12.81 -14.91 -2.35
C ALA A 78 12.09 -15.50 -3.57
N ALA A 79 11.54 -14.65 -4.44
CA ALA A 79 10.92 -15.11 -5.68
C ALA A 79 11.95 -15.72 -6.65
N LEU A 80 13.14 -15.14 -6.76
CA LEU A 80 14.21 -15.64 -7.64
C LEU A 80 14.86 -16.93 -7.12
N SER A 81 14.97 -17.14 -5.80
CA SER A 81 15.55 -18.37 -5.25
C SER A 81 14.75 -19.62 -5.64
N VAL A 82 13.44 -19.49 -5.89
CA VAL A 82 12.59 -20.59 -6.39
C VAL A 82 13.03 -21.07 -7.79
N TYR A 83 13.59 -20.18 -8.60
CA TYR A 83 14.05 -20.50 -9.96
C TYR A 83 15.51 -20.97 -10.03
N SER A 84 16.23 -20.95 -8.90
CA SER A 84 17.64 -21.35 -8.81
C SER A 84 17.83 -22.80 -8.33
N GLN A 85 16.74 -23.55 -8.16
CA GLN A 85 16.74 -25.00 -7.91
C GLN A 85 16.53 -25.76 -9.22
#